data_AF-A0A443P0K5-F1
#
_entry.id   AF-A0A443P0K5-F1
#
_cell.length_a   1.000
_cell.length_b   1.000
_cell.length_c   1.000
_cell.angle_alpha   90.00
_cell.angle_beta   90.00
_cell.angle_gamma   90.00
#
_symmetry.space_group_name_H-M   'P 1'
#
loop_
_entity.id
_entity.type
_entity.pdbx_description
1 polymer ?
#
loop_
_entity_poly.entity_id
_entity_poly.type
_entity_poly.pdbx_seq_one_letter_code
_entity_poly.pdbx_strand_id
1 'polypeptide(L)'
;MTEYGMGGEVSTFGDIYSYGILLLEIFTGKKPTDEIFNGSLSLHQFAELALPERAMEIVDQSLLLVEFEGLNESQTHTNARGRLEMCLVSIINVGVACSRISIKDRMEIGDAMVEMQGIRDLYLGGGRNN
;
A
#
# COMPACT_ATOMS: atom_id res chain seq x y z
N MET A 1 -24.67 4.00 9.42
CA MET A 1 -24.65 3.94 10.89
C MET A 1 -23.28 4.45 11.30
N THR A 2 -23.25 5.58 11.97
CA THR A 2 -22.04 6.33 12.34
C THR A 2 -21.45 5.66 13.57
N GLU A 3 -20.36 4.91 13.42
CA GLU A 3 -19.72 4.23 14.54
C GLU A 3 -18.37 4.89 14.85
N TYR A 4 -18.44 6.10 15.40
CA TYR A 4 -17.34 6.71 16.14
C TYR A 4 -17.98 7.46 17.31
N GLY A 5 -18.49 6.69 18.27
CA GLY A 5 -19.35 7.28 19.29
C GLY A 5 -19.85 6.34 20.38
N MET A 6 -19.04 5.42 20.89
CA MET A 6 -19.14 4.98 22.28
C MET A 6 -17.87 4.21 22.65
N GLY A 7 -17.14 4.68 23.67
CA GLY A 7 -15.89 4.04 24.10
C GLY A 7 -16.09 2.59 24.52
N GLY A 8 -15.13 1.73 24.17
CA GLY A 8 -15.11 0.36 24.70
C GLY A 8 -14.22 -0.65 24.01
N GLU A 9 -13.78 -0.42 22.77
CA GLU A 9 -12.76 -1.25 22.13
C GLU A 9 -11.73 -0.33 21.49
N VAL A 10 -10.47 -0.42 21.93
CA VAL A 10 -9.34 -0.09 21.06
C VAL A 10 -9.40 -1.13 19.96
N SER A 11 -10.21 -0.85 18.94
CA SER A 11 -10.74 -1.88 18.07
C SER A 11 -9.69 -2.25 17.05
N THR A 12 -9.39 -3.54 16.93
CA THR A 12 -8.52 -4.10 15.88
C THR A 12 -8.92 -3.57 14.49
N PHE A 13 -10.20 -3.25 14.29
CA PHE A 13 -10.68 -2.61 13.07
C PHE A 13 -10.10 -1.21 12.86
N GLY A 14 -10.05 -0.37 13.88
CA GLY A 14 -9.43 0.96 13.81
C GLY A 14 -7.94 0.88 13.52
N ASP A 15 -7.25 -0.11 14.11
CA ASP A 15 -5.83 -0.35 13.86
C ASP A 15 -5.57 -0.81 12.42
N ILE A 16 -6.41 -1.71 11.87
CA ILE A 16 -6.30 -2.15 10.47
C ILE A 16 -6.55 -0.99 9.50
N TYR A 17 -7.55 -0.15 9.78
CA TYR A 17 -7.82 1.03 8.95
C TYR A 17 -6.61 1.97 8.95
N SER A 18 -6.08 2.25 10.14
CA SER A 18 -4.92 3.13 10.32
C SER A 18 -3.67 2.55 9.66
N TYR A 19 -3.48 1.22 9.72
CA TYR A 19 -2.43 0.51 9.00
C TYR A 19 -2.56 0.70 7.48
N GLY A 20 -3.76 0.55 6.92
CA GLY A 20 -4.02 0.79 5.50
C GLY A 20 -3.68 2.22 5.08
N ILE A 21 -4.10 3.22 5.86
CA ILE A 21 -3.77 4.63 5.59
C ILE A 21 -2.27 4.88 5.68
N LEU A 22 -1.58 4.30 6.66
CA LEU A 22 -0.14 4.45 6.83
C LEU A 22 0.63 3.85 5.64
N LEU A 23 0.21 2.68 5.13
CA LEU A 23 0.79 2.13 3.90
C LEU A 23 0.62 3.09 2.73
N LEU A 24 -0.58 3.62 2.53
CA LEU A 24 -0.83 4.58 1.45
C LEU A 24 0.01 5.86 1.62
N GLU A 25 0.16 6.37 2.84
CA GLU A 25 0.98 7.55 3.13
C GLU A 25 2.45 7.31 2.79
N ILE A 26 3.02 6.18 3.23
CA ILE A 26 4.42 5.82 2.98
C ILE A 26 4.69 5.69 1.48
N PHE A 27 3.84 4.98 0.75
CA PHE A 27 4.13 4.62 -0.64
C PHE A 27 3.72 5.68 -1.66
N THR A 28 2.82 6.60 -1.29
CA THR A 28 2.45 7.73 -2.17
C THR A 28 3.18 9.04 -1.83
N GLY A 29 3.83 9.09 -0.65
CA GLY A 29 4.48 10.29 -0.12
C GLY A 29 3.49 11.40 0.25
N LYS A 30 2.20 11.08 0.41
CA LYS A 30 1.12 12.06 0.65
C LYS A 30 0.49 11.84 2.01
N LYS A 31 0.24 12.92 2.74
CA LYS A 31 -0.40 12.84 4.06
C LYS A 31 -1.90 12.86 3.89
N PRO A 32 -2.68 12.13 4.72
CA PRO A 32 -4.14 12.23 4.72
C PRO A 32 -4.67 13.65 4.96
N THR A 33 -3.84 14.54 5.52
CA THR A 33 -4.14 15.93 5.84
C THR A 33 -3.65 16.93 4.78
N ASP A 34 -3.06 16.47 3.67
CA ASP A 34 -2.65 17.37 2.59
C ASP A 34 -3.87 18.10 2.01
N GLU A 35 -3.68 19.35 1.56
CA GLU A 35 -4.79 20.22 1.12
C GLU A 35 -5.62 19.63 -0.03
N ILE A 36 -5.03 18.75 -0.83
CA ILE A 36 -5.69 18.03 -1.91
C ILE A 36 -6.79 17.07 -1.40
N PHE A 37 -6.74 16.67 -0.13
CA PHE A 37 -7.69 15.78 0.51
C PHE A 37 -8.67 16.56 1.40
N ASN A 38 -9.51 17.38 0.80
CA ASN A 38 -10.38 18.34 1.49
C ASN A 38 -11.80 17.82 1.78
N GLY A 39 -11.94 16.55 2.18
CA GLY A 39 -13.22 15.92 2.51
C GLY A 39 -14.07 15.47 1.30
N SER A 40 -13.76 15.97 0.11
CA SER A 40 -14.32 15.47 -1.16
C SER A 40 -13.56 14.27 -1.72
N LEU A 41 -12.28 14.15 -1.36
CA LEU A 41 -11.38 13.07 -1.75
C LEU A 41 -10.51 12.71 -0.55
N SER A 42 -10.50 11.45 -0.14
CA SER A 42 -9.56 10.94 0.86
C SER A 42 -8.34 10.29 0.19
N LEU A 43 -7.26 10.10 0.96
CA LEU A 43 -6.08 9.35 0.49
C LEU A 43 -6.46 7.92 0.04
N HIS A 44 -7.40 7.27 0.74
CA HIS A 44 -7.96 5.98 0.35
C HIS A 44 -8.61 6.04 -1.04
N GLN A 45 -9.54 6.99 -1.26
CA GLN A 45 -10.23 7.12 -2.53
C GLN A 45 -9.28 7.48 -3.68
N PHE A 46 -8.30 8.34 -3.40
CA PHE A 46 -7.25 8.67 -4.35
C PHE A 46 -6.45 7.44 -4.79
N ALA A 47 -6.08 6.57 -3.84
CA ALA A 47 -5.40 5.32 -4.14
C ALA A 47 -6.31 4.30 -4.86
N GLU A 48 -7.56 4.15 -4.43
CA GLU A 48 -8.53 3.23 -5.04
C GLU A 48 -8.81 3.59 -6.50
N LEU A 49 -8.95 4.88 -6.83
CA LEU A 49 -9.14 5.37 -8.20
C LEU A 49 -7.94 5.18 -9.11
N ALA A 50 -6.75 4.99 -8.55
CA ALA A 50 -5.52 4.76 -9.32
C ALA A 50 -5.28 3.28 -9.64
N LEU A 51 -5.90 2.35 -8.89
CA LEU A 51 -5.64 0.93 -9.03
C LEU A 51 -6.42 0.27 -10.20
N PRO A 52 -5.84 -0.76 -10.84
CA PRO A 52 -4.40 -1.06 -10.87
C PRO A 52 -3.62 -0.21 -11.88
N GLU A 53 -4.25 0.30 -12.94
CA GLU A 53 -3.57 0.79 -14.14
C GLU A 53 -2.72 2.05 -13.92
N ARG A 54 -3.10 2.89 -12.96
CA ARG A 54 -2.47 4.20 -12.69
C ARG A 54 -1.73 4.21 -11.35
N ALA A 55 -1.56 3.07 -10.70
CA ALA A 55 -0.93 2.99 -9.38
C ALA A 55 0.49 3.57 -9.37
N MET A 56 1.25 3.36 -10.44
CA MET A 56 2.60 3.90 -10.58
C MET A 56 2.64 5.43 -10.72
N GLU A 57 1.54 6.08 -11.11
CA GLU A 57 1.47 7.55 -11.20
C GLU A 57 1.37 8.21 -9.83
N ILE A 58 0.89 7.47 -8.82
CA ILE A 58 0.63 8.00 -7.47
C ILE A 58 1.72 7.66 -6.46
N VAL A 59 2.60 6.70 -6.81
CA VAL A 59 3.76 6.28 -6.02
C VAL A 59 4.75 7.45 -5.87
N ASP A 60 5.36 7.57 -4.69
CA ASP A 60 6.45 8.51 -4.47
C ASP A 60 7.64 8.17 -5.37
N GLN A 61 8.00 9.11 -6.24
CA GLN A 61 9.12 8.98 -7.17
C GLN A 61 10.46 8.80 -6.44
N SER A 62 10.58 9.25 -5.19
CA SER A 62 11.78 9.04 -4.38
C SER A 62 12.07 7.55 -4.18
N LEU A 63 11.04 6.70 -4.07
CA LEU A 63 11.16 5.25 -3.92
C LEU A 63 11.71 4.58 -5.20
N LEU A 64 11.45 5.17 -6.36
CA LEU A 64 11.93 4.65 -7.65
C LEU A 64 13.40 4.99 -7.91
N LEU A 65 13.92 6.04 -7.25
CA LEU A 65 15.32 6.48 -7.43
C LEU A 65 16.31 5.61 -6.64
N VAL A 66 15.89 5.02 -5.51
CA VAL A 66 16.77 4.22 -4.63
C VAL A 66 17.28 2.94 -5.29
N GLU A 67 16.57 2.38 -6.27
CA GLU A 67 17.03 1.17 -6.99
C GLU A 67 18.18 1.43 -7.98
N PHE A 68 18.42 2.69 -8.36
CA PHE A 68 19.33 3.03 -9.47
C PHE A 68 20.79 3.26 -9.06
N GLU A 69 21.08 3.45 -7.77
CA GLU A 69 22.44 3.78 -7.31
C GLU A 69 23.37 2.55 -7.11
N GLY A 70 22.91 1.33 -7.40
CA GLY A 70 23.58 0.11 -6.94
C GLY A 70 24.11 -0.91 -7.95
N LEU A 71 23.72 -0.93 -9.23
CA LEU A 71 23.90 -2.15 -10.06
C LEU A 71 24.28 -1.88 -11.52
N ASN A 72 25.36 -2.53 -11.99
CA ASN A 72 25.82 -2.54 -13.38
C ASN A 72 24.91 -3.41 -14.29
N GLU A 73 24.50 -2.82 -15.42
CA GLU A 73 24.06 -3.32 -16.73
C GLU A 73 23.23 -4.62 -16.92
N SER A 74 21.96 -4.40 -17.29
CA SER A 74 21.35 -4.74 -18.61
C SER A 74 20.35 -5.91 -18.74
N GLN A 75 20.29 -6.91 -17.84
CA GLN A 75 19.22 -7.94 -17.90
C GLN A 75 18.52 -8.22 -16.56
N THR A 76 19.20 -7.99 -15.45
CA THR A 76 18.63 -8.06 -14.10
C THR A 76 17.75 -6.86 -13.78
N HIS A 77 18.01 -5.71 -14.39
CA HIS A 77 17.34 -4.43 -14.12
C HIS A 77 15.88 -4.37 -14.58
N THR A 78 15.57 -4.90 -15.77
CA THR A 78 14.17 -4.90 -16.27
C THR A 78 13.29 -5.81 -15.42
N ASN A 79 13.81 -6.97 -15.01
CA ASN A 79 13.11 -7.89 -14.12
C ASN A 79 12.99 -7.33 -12.69
N ALA A 80 14.03 -6.66 -12.18
CA ALA A 80 13.99 -6.02 -10.86
C ALA A 80 12.95 -4.88 -10.84
N ARG A 81 12.99 -3.98 -11.82
CA ARG A 81 12.02 -2.89 -11.95
C ARG A 81 10.60 -3.41 -12.11
N GLY A 82 10.37 -4.39 -12.98
CA GLY A 82 9.04 -4.98 -13.15
C GLY A 82 8.54 -5.63 -11.86
N ARG A 83 9.41 -6.29 -11.08
CA ARG A 83 9.06 -6.81 -9.75
C ARG A 83 8.74 -5.68 -8.76
N LEU A 84 9.51 -4.60 -8.75
CA LEU A 84 9.22 -3.45 -7.90
C LEU A 84 7.85 -2.86 -8.25
N GLU A 85 7.57 -2.62 -9.54
CA GLU A 85 6.29 -2.09 -9.99
C GLU A 85 5.13 -2.98 -9.55
N MET A 86 5.25 -4.31 -9.72
CA MET A 86 4.25 -5.27 -9.22
C MET A 86 4.10 -5.23 -7.70
N CYS A 87 5.21 -5.11 -6.96
CA CYS A 87 5.19 -5.02 -5.50
C CYS A 87 4.47 -3.74 -5.04
N LEU A 88 4.80 -2.60 -5.64
CA LEU A 88 4.18 -1.31 -5.32
C LEU A 88 2.67 -1.32 -5.59
N VAL A 89 2.25 -1.82 -6.76
CA VAL A 89 0.81 -1.98 -7.08
C VAL A 89 0.12 -2.84 -6.01
N SER A 90 0.75 -3.95 -5.62
CA SER A 90 0.21 -4.87 -4.62
C SER A 90 0.13 -4.22 -3.23
N ILE A 91 1.13 -3.45 -2.83
CA ILE A 91 1.14 -2.72 -1.55
C ILE A 91 0.03 -1.69 -1.50
N ILE A 92 -0.15 -0.91 -2.59
CA ILE A 92 -1.24 0.06 -2.67
C ILE A 92 -2.60 -0.65 -2.59
N ASN A 93 -2.74 -1.82 -3.23
CA ASN A 93 -3.95 -2.63 -3.14
C ASN A 93 -4.23 -3.13 -1.70
N VAL A 94 -3.20 -3.60 -0.97
CA VAL A 94 -3.32 -3.93 0.46
C VAL A 94 -3.73 -2.70 1.27
N GLY A 95 -3.09 -1.55 1.04
CA GLY A 95 -3.43 -0.30 1.69
C GLY A 95 -4.91 0.09 1.51
N VAL A 96 -5.44 -0.01 0.28
CA VAL A 96 -6.86 0.22 -0.03
C VAL A 96 -7.75 -0.82 0.65
N ALA A 97 -7.43 -2.11 0.57
CA ALA A 97 -8.23 -3.17 1.16
C ALA A 97 -8.33 -3.06 2.70
N CYS A 98 -7.24 -2.69 3.38
CA CYS A 98 -7.22 -2.45 4.83
C CYS A 98 -7.95 -1.18 5.24
N SER A 99 -8.00 -0.16 4.39
CA SER A 99 -8.62 1.15 4.69
C SER A 99 -10.05 1.30 4.17
N ARG A 100 -10.74 0.21 3.83
CA ARG A 100 -12.18 0.27 3.50
C ARG A 100 -13.01 0.68 4.72
N ILE A 101 -13.98 1.58 4.50
CA ILE A 101 -14.89 2.06 5.56
C ILE A 101 -15.78 0.93 6.07
N SER A 102 -16.29 0.09 5.16
CA SER A 102 -17.10 -1.07 5.49
C SER A 102 -16.23 -2.18 6.08
N ILE A 103 -16.54 -2.59 7.32
CA ILE A 103 -15.85 -3.69 8.01
C ILE A 103 -15.96 -4.99 7.21
N LYS A 104 -17.09 -5.23 6.54
CA LYS A 104 -17.33 -6.45 5.76
C LYS A 104 -16.45 -6.58 4.53
N ASP A 105 -16.04 -5.44 3.98
CA ASP A 105 -15.20 -5.39 2.78
C ASP A 105 -13.72 -5.23 3.15
N ARG A 106 -13.43 -4.92 4.42
CA ARG A 106 -12.07 -4.65 4.91
C ARG A 106 -11.30 -5.95 5.06
N MET A 107 -10.08 -5.96 4.51
CA MET A 107 -9.14 -7.06 4.67
C MET A 107 -8.78 -7.27 6.15
N GLU A 108 -8.77 -8.52 6.61
CA GLU A 108 -8.31 -8.85 7.96
C GLU A 108 -6.80 -8.69 8.09
N ILE A 109 -6.30 -8.42 9.30
CA ILE A 109 -4.86 -8.24 9.53
C ILE A 109 -4.05 -9.49 9.18
N GLY A 110 -4.62 -10.68 9.37
CA GLY A 110 -4.00 -11.95 9.01
C GLY A 110 -3.71 -12.03 7.51
N ASP A 111 -4.71 -11.70 6.69
CA ASP A 111 -4.59 -11.68 5.24
C ASP A 111 -3.61 -10.60 4.77
N ALA A 112 -3.69 -9.40 5.36
CA ALA A 112 -2.76 -8.32 5.06
C ALA A 112 -1.30 -8.72 5.32
N MET A 113 -1.03 -9.43 6.42
CA MET A 113 0.31 -9.94 6.73
C MET A 113 0.77 -10.99 5.71
N VAL A 114 -0.11 -11.90 5.29
CA VAL A 114 0.21 -12.93 4.28
C VAL A 114 0.53 -12.27 2.94
N GLU A 115 -0.27 -11.30 2.50
CA GLU A 115 -0.03 -10.55 1.27
C GLU A 115 1.29 -9.76 1.34
N MET A 116 1.52 -9.01 2.42
CA MET A 116 2.77 -8.25 2.60
C MET A 116 4.00 -9.15 2.67
N GLN A 117 3.87 -10.35 3.23
CA GLN A 117 4.92 -11.37 3.21
C GLN A 117 5.20 -11.85 1.79
N GLY A 118 4.16 -12.14 1.01
CA GLY A 118 4.27 -12.55 -0.40
C GLY A 118 4.94 -11.47 -1.26
N ILE A 119 4.55 -10.21 -1.06
CA ILE A 119 5.15 -9.06 -1.73
C ILE A 119 6.65 -8.96 -1.39
N ARG A 120 7.02 -9.11 -0.11
CA ARG A 120 8.42 -9.09 0.31
C ARG A 120 9.24 -10.20 -0.33
N ASP A 121 8.70 -11.42 -0.35
CA ASP A 121 9.36 -12.57 -0.96
C ASP A 121 9.55 -12.37 -2.48
N LEU A 122 8.55 -11.78 -3.15
CA LEU A 122 8.59 -11.44 -4.58
C LEU A 122 9.68 -10.39 -4.85
N TYR A 123 9.73 -9.33 -4.04
CA TYR A 123 10.73 -8.28 -4.17
C TYR A 123 12.16 -8.82 -4.01
N LEU A 124 12.39 -9.65 -2.99
CA LEU A 124 13.70 -10.24 -2.69
C LEU A 124 14.10 -11.37 -3.66
N GLY A 125 13.24 -11.74 -4.62
CA GLY A 125 13.56 -12.73 -5.64
C GLY A 125 13.45 -14.20 -5.19
N GLY A 126 12.72 -14.47 -4.11
CA GLY A 126 12.21 -15.82 -3.79
C GLY A 126 13.23 -16.96 -3.77
N GLY A 127 14.28 -16.87 -2.95
CA GLY A 127 15.07 -18.03 -2.53
C GLY A 127 14.53 -18.62 -1.23
N ARG A 128 13.46 -19.43 -1.29
CA ARG A 128 13.09 -20.31 -0.17
C ARG A 128 14.13 -21.42 -0.08
N ASN A 129 15.16 -21.23 0.75
CA ASN A 129 16.02 -22.33 1.17
C ASN A 129 15.23 -23.16 2.20
N ASN A 130 14.78 -24.32 1.73
CA ASN A 130 14.34 -25.55 2.40
C ASN A 130 14.20 -25.53 3.93
#